data_AF-A0A975TGP6-F1
#
_entry.id   AF-A0A975TGP6-F1
#
_cell.length_a   1.000
_cell.length_b   1.000
_cell.length_c   1.000
_cell.angle_alpha   90.00
_cell.angle_beta   90.00
_cell.angle_gamma   90.00
#
_symmetry.space_group_name_H-M   'P 1'
#
loop_
_entity.id
_entity.type
_entity.pdbx_description
1 polymer ?
#
loop_
_entity_poly.entity_id
_entity_poly.type
_entity_poly.pdbx_seq_one_letter_code
_entity_poly.pdbx_strand_id
1 'polypeptide(L)'
;MAQQETDQRIDSGASVAETEDGFVVDTEDAEARELAHRERGTVRPITVVGNPVLHRECKDVTEFDDKLAALIDDMFASQRAAEGVGLAANQIGVDLKVFVYDCPDDDGVRHVGAVCNPVLEELPPEARHLDDANEGCLSVPTAYASLARPDFAVVHGQDAEGKPIKVRGTGYFARCLQHETDHLYGRLYIDRLSKRDRKDALRQMEENTPRYETVPND
;
A
#
# COMPACT_ATOMS: atom_id res chain seq x y z
N MET A 1 -18.87 -49.53 -6.02
CA MET A 1 -18.89 -49.07 -4.61
C MET A 1 -17.94 -47.89 -4.53
N ALA A 2 -18.50 -46.71 -4.32
CA ALA A 2 -17.79 -45.44 -4.28
C ALA A 2 -17.26 -45.17 -2.86
N GLN A 3 -16.07 -44.59 -2.77
CA GLN A 3 -15.56 -43.86 -1.61
C GLN A 3 -14.77 -42.67 -2.22
N GLN A 4 -15.45 -41.58 -2.56
CA GLN A 4 -15.61 -40.36 -1.76
C GLN A 4 -14.28 -39.70 -1.38
N GLU A 5 -13.86 -38.80 -2.28
CA GLU A 5 -12.93 -37.70 -2.05
C GLU A 5 -13.38 -36.87 -0.84
N THR A 6 -12.43 -36.47 0.00
CA THR A 6 -12.61 -35.38 0.96
C THR A 6 -11.68 -34.24 0.54
N ASP A 7 -12.25 -33.35 -0.25
CA ASP A 7 -11.77 -32.01 -0.56
C ASP A 7 -11.67 -31.22 0.76
N GLN A 8 -10.47 -31.14 1.35
CA GLN A 8 -10.20 -30.21 2.45
C GLN A 8 -9.95 -28.84 1.84
N ARG A 9 -11.04 -28.11 1.61
CA ARG A 9 -10.97 -26.65 1.47
C ARG A 9 -10.49 -26.10 2.80
N ILE A 10 -9.33 -25.45 2.77
CA ILE A 10 -8.88 -24.59 3.85
C ILE A 10 -9.89 -23.45 3.91
N ASP A 11 -10.63 -23.40 5.01
CA ASP A 11 -11.48 -22.29 5.38
C ASP A 11 -10.60 -21.04 5.49
N SER A 12 -10.65 -20.17 4.48
CA SER A 12 -9.94 -18.90 4.45
C SER A 12 -10.63 -17.83 5.29
N GLY A 13 -11.76 -18.13 5.94
CA GLY A 13 -12.60 -17.20 6.69
C GLY A 13 -12.06 -16.79 8.06
N ALA A 14 -10.75 -16.61 8.21
CA ALA A 14 -10.22 -15.99 9.41
C ALA A 14 -10.52 -14.49 9.34
N SER A 15 -11.63 -14.07 9.94
CA SER A 15 -11.91 -12.66 10.18
C SER A 15 -10.66 -12.01 10.78
N VAL A 16 -10.17 -10.94 10.17
CA VAL A 16 -9.05 -10.17 10.73
C VAL A 16 -9.40 -9.82 12.16
N ALA A 17 -8.55 -10.21 13.11
CA ALA A 17 -8.78 -9.92 14.52
C ALA A 17 -8.91 -8.39 14.69
N GLU A 18 -9.81 -7.97 15.57
CA GLU A 18 -10.08 -6.56 15.83
C GLU A 18 -9.80 -6.24 17.30
N THR A 19 -9.24 -5.07 17.54
CA THR A 19 -9.15 -4.47 18.87
C THR A 19 -10.55 -4.10 19.40
N GLU A 20 -10.68 -3.83 20.70
CA GLU A 20 -11.95 -3.38 21.30
C GLU A 20 -12.50 -2.10 20.63
N ASP A 21 -11.62 -1.26 20.08
CA ASP A 21 -11.95 -0.02 19.38
C ASP A 21 -12.24 -0.22 17.87
N GLY A 22 -12.28 -1.47 17.38
CA GLY A 22 -12.61 -1.82 16.00
C GLY A 22 -11.50 -1.62 14.97
N PHE A 23 -10.25 -1.43 15.42
CA PHE A 23 -9.08 -1.45 14.53
C PHE A 23 -8.62 -2.87 14.27
N VAL A 24 -8.19 -3.16 13.04
CA VAL A 24 -7.56 -4.44 12.72
C VAL A 24 -6.29 -4.66 13.53
N VAL A 25 -6.07 -5.92 13.91
CA VAL A 25 -4.80 -6.41 14.46
C VAL A 25 -3.98 -6.91 13.28
N ASP A 26 -3.19 -6.01 12.71
CA ASP A 26 -2.36 -6.24 11.52
C ASP A 26 -0.90 -6.61 11.88
N THR A 27 -0.61 -6.80 13.16
CA THR A 27 0.72 -7.13 13.69
C THR A 27 0.88 -8.62 14.04
N GLU A 28 -0.21 -9.32 14.32
CA GLU A 28 -0.20 -10.77 14.58
C GLU A 28 0.04 -11.55 13.29
N ASP A 29 0.90 -12.58 13.39
CA ASP A 29 1.34 -13.43 12.29
C ASP A 29 1.76 -12.67 11.02
N ALA A 30 2.20 -11.41 11.17
CA ALA A 30 2.44 -10.49 10.06
C ALA A 30 3.42 -11.08 9.03
N GLU A 31 4.52 -11.68 9.51
CA GLU A 31 5.49 -12.35 8.65
C GLU A 31 4.90 -13.54 7.89
N ALA A 32 4.10 -14.37 8.56
CA ALA A 32 3.49 -15.54 7.93
C ALA A 32 2.44 -15.12 6.88
N ARG A 33 1.66 -14.07 7.16
CA ARG A 33 0.68 -13.51 6.21
C ARG A 33 1.36 -12.93 4.98
N GLU A 34 2.42 -12.12 5.15
CA GLU A 34 3.20 -11.60 4.01
C GLU A 34 3.80 -12.73 3.18
N LEU A 35 4.44 -13.71 3.83
CA LEU A 35 5.06 -14.84 3.14
C LEU A 35 4.04 -15.61 2.30
N ALA A 36 2.85 -15.88 2.86
CA ALA A 36 1.79 -16.62 2.17
C ALA A 36 1.31 -15.89 0.91
N HIS A 37 1.12 -14.57 0.96
CA HIS A 37 0.78 -13.77 -0.23
C HIS A 37 1.90 -13.81 -1.27
N ARG A 38 3.14 -13.56 -0.83
CA ARG A 38 4.31 -13.52 -1.72
C ARG A 38 4.58 -14.84 -2.44
N GLU A 39 4.37 -15.98 -1.79
CA GLU A 39 4.57 -17.29 -2.42
C GLU A 39 3.56 -17.61 -3.53
N ARG A 40 2.36 -17.01 -3.47
CA ARG A 40 1.32 -17.15 -4.50
C ARG A 40 1.43 -16.10 -5.62
N GLY A 41 1.99 -14.94 -5.31
CA GLY A 41 2.05 -13.79 -6.22
C GLY A 41 3.10 -13.88 -7.32
N THR A 42 2.87 -13.13 -8.39
CA THR A 42 3.85 -12.91 -9.47
C THR A 42 4.35 -11.47 -9.41
N VAL A 43 5.68 -11.28 -9.47
CA VAL A 43 6.29 -9.94 -9.49
C VAL A 43 5.90 -9.20 -10.75
N ARG A 44 5.49 -7.93 -10.59
CA ARG A 44 5.11 -7.01 -11.67
C ARG A 44 6.01 -5.78 -11.67
N PRO A 45 6.32 -5.21 -12.86
CA PRO A 45 7.13 -4.00 -12.96
C PRO A 45 6.41 -2.79 -12.38
N ILE A 46 7.18 -1.87 -11.82
CA ILE A 46 6.66 -0.65 -11.20
C ILE A 46 6.43 0.43 -12.26
N THR A 47 5.23 0.98 -12.27
CA THR A 47 4.86 2.15 -13.06
C THR A 47 5.45 3.41 -12.44
N VAL A 48 6.11 4.24 -13.25
CA VAL A 48 6.80 5.45 -12.79
C VAL A 48 6.06 6.74 -13.13
N VAL A 49 6.40 7.81 -12.40
CA VAL A 49 5.86 9.16 -12.60
C VAL A 49 5.88 9.56 -14.08
N GLY A 50 4.73 10.04 -14.56
CA GLY A 50 4.50 10.42 -15.95
C GLY A 50 3.46 9.52 -16.61
N ASN A 51 3.34 8.27 -16.16
CA ASN A 51 2.29 7.38 -16.61
C ASN A 51 0.90 7.89 -16.16
N PRO A 52 -0.09 7.98 -17.08
CA PRO A 52 -1.42 8.50 -16.76
C PRO A 52 -2.15 7.77 -15.62
N VAL A 53 -1.83 6.49 -15.37
CA VAL A 53 -2.50 5.71 -14.33
C VAL A 53 -2.26 6.27 -12.92
N LEU A 54 -1.13 6.96 -12.72
CA LEU A 54 -0.72 7.53 -11.42
C LEU A 54 -1.34 8.91 -11.15
N HIS A 55 -1.98 9.54 -12.14
CA HIS A 55 -2.40 10.95 -12.10
C HIS A 55 -3.91 11.14 -12.17
N ARG A 56 -4.67 10.10 -11.85
CA ARG A 56 -6.14 10.14 -11.73
C ARG A 56 -6.58 9.19 -10.62
N GLU A 57 -7.75 9.46 -10.07
CA GLU A 57 -8.39 8.59 -9.09
C GLU A 57 -8.68 7.20 -9.71
N CYS A 58 -8.31 6.17 -8.96
CA CYS A 58 -8.53 4.78 -9.35
C CYS A 58 -10.01 4.39 -9.20
N LYS A 59 -10.43 3.31 -9.84
CA LYS A 59 -11.80 2.81 -9.69
C LYS A 59 -11.99 2.12 -8.35
N ASP A 60 -13.18 2.25 -7.78
CA ASP A 60 -13.54 1.49 -6.59
C ASP A 60 -13.52 -0.02 -6.88
N VAL A 61 -13.09 -0.80 -5.89
CA VAL A 61 -13.24 -2.25 -5.88
C VAL A 61 -14.72 -2.58 -5.61
N THR A 62 -15.36 -3.26 -6.54
CA THR A 62 -16.78 -3.66 -6.43
C THR A 62 -16.98 -5.17 -6.37
N GLU A 63 -15.95 -5.95 -6.73
CA GLU A 63 -15.95 -7.41 -6.74
C GLU A 63 -14.80 -7.89 -5.86
N PHE A 64 -15.13 -8.69 -4.84
CA PHE A 64 -14.19 -9.27 -3.88
C PHE A 64 -14.07 -10.77 -4.17
N ASP A 65 -13.39 -11.06 -5.28
CA ASP A 65 -13.28 -12.41 -5.85
C ASP A 65 -11.81 -12.88 -5.93
N ASP A 66 -11.62 -14.06 -6.51
CA ASP A 66 -10.28 -14.66 -6.69
C ASP A 66 -9.33 -13.78 -7.52
N LYS A 67 -9.85 -12.87 -8.37
CA LYS A 67 -8.99 -11.95 -9.13
C LYS A 67 -8.45 -10.84 -8.24
N LEU A 68 -9.26 -10.32 -7.32
CA LEU A 68 -8.79 -9.38 -6.31
C LEU A 68 -7.76 -10.05 -5.40
N ALA A 69 -8.03 -11.29 -4.96
CA ALA A 69 -7.07 -12.05 -4.15
C ALA A 69 -5.73 -12.25 -4.89
N ALA A 70 -5.75 -12.65 -6.16
CA ALA A 70 -4.55 -12.79 -6.98
C ALA A 70 -3.82 -11.45 -7.20
N LEU A 71 -4.56 -10.34 -7.35
CA LEU A 71 -3.96 -9.00 -7.44
C LEU A 71 -3.22 -8.63 -6.15
N ILE A 72 -3.82 -8.89 -4.99
CA ILE A 72 -3.18 -8.63 -3.69
C ILE A 72 -1.91 -9.48 -3.55
N ASP A 73 -1.95 -10.76 -3.95
CA ASP A 73 -0.76 -11.63 -3.97
C ASP A 73 0.36 -11.04 -4.86
N ASP A 74 0.04 -10.62 -6.09
CA ASP A 74 0.98 -9.96 -7.01
C ASP A 74 1.57 -8.67 -6.41
N MET A 75 0.75 -7.90 -5.68
CA MET A 75 1.17 -6.66 -5.04
C MET A 75 2.18 -6.92 -3.92
N PHE A 76 1.95 -7.92 -3.06
CA PHE A 76 2.93 -8.30 -2.03
C PHE A 76 4.24 -8.82 -2.65
N ALA A 77 4.16 -9.66 -3.68
CA ALA A 77 5.34 -10.14 -4.40
C ALA A 77 6.14 -8.97 -5.01
N SER A 78 5.45 -8.02 -5.64
CA SER A 78 6.07 -6.84 -6.27
C SER A 78 6.67 -5.87 -5.24
N GLN A 79 5.95 -5.60 -4.15
CA GLN A 79 6.40 -4.76 -3.04
C GLN A 79 7.71 -5.32 -2.46
N ARG A 80 7.75 -6.62 -2.19
CA ARG A 80 8.95 -7.28 -1.65
C ARG A 80 10.12 -7.24 -2.61
N ALA A 81 9.88 -7.54 -3.90
CA ALA A 81 10.93 -7.51 -4.92
C ALA A 81 11.53 -6.11 -5.12
N ALA A 82 10.74 -5.06 -4.90
CA ALA A 82 11.17 -3.67 -4.97
C ALA A 82 11.75 -3.12 -3.64
N GLU A 83 11.79 -3.93 -2.58
CA GLU A 83 12.19 -3.51 -1.22
C GLU A 83 11.35 -2.33 -0.69
N GLY A 84 10.06 -2.28 -1.03
CA GLY A 84 9.11 -1.28 -0.54
C GLY A 84 8.38 -1.70 0.74
N VAL A 85 7.74 -0.73 1.40
CA VAL A 85 6.93 -0.95 2.63
C VAL A 85 5.43 -0.79 2.40
N GLY A 86 5.05 -0.23 1.26
CA GLY A 86 3.69 -0.06 0.77
C GLY A 86 3.68 -0.15 -0.77
N LEU A 87 2.55 -0.56 -1.32
CA LEU A 87 2.33 -0.57 -2.76
C LEU A 87 0.84 -0.41 -3.10
N ALA A 88 0.50 0.63 -3.85
CA ALA A 88 -0.82 0.84 -4.44
C ALA A 88 -0.95 0.15 -5.81
N ALA A 89 -2.14 -0.36 -6.15
CA ALA A 89 -2.36 -1.13 -7.36
C ALA A 89 -2.02 -0.39 -8.66
N ASN A 90 -2.21 0.95 -8.69
CA ASN A 90 -1.85 1.74 -9.86
C ASN A 90 -0.34 1.82 -10.10
N GLN A 91 0.49 1.56 -9.07
CA GLN A 91 1.94 1.44 -9.21
C GLN A 91 2.36 0.16 -9.92
N ILE A 92 1.48 -0.82 -10.11
CA ILE A 92 1.71 -1.97 -11.01
C ILE A 92 0.77 -1.92 -12.23
N GLY A 93 0.23 -0.74 -12.54
CA GLY A 93 -0.59 -0.48 -13.71
C GLY A 93 -2.07 -0.89 -13.59
N VAL A 94 -2.55 -1.23 -12.39
CA VAL A 94 -3.95 -1.63 -12.17
C VAL A 94 -4.77 -0.47 -11.62
N ASP A 95 -5.84 -0.13 -12.32
CA ASP A 95 -6.74 0.99 -12.01
C ASP A 95 -7.81 0.61 -10.96
N LEU A 96 -7.39 0.18 -9.77
CA LEU A 96 -8.27 -0.20 -8.66
C LEU A 96 -7.80 0.42 -7.34
N LYS A 97 -8.75 0.82 -6.49
CA LYS A 97 -8.50 1.35 -5.15
C LYS A 97 -8.15 0.23 -4.17
N VAL A 98 -6.96 -0.32 -4.28
CA VAL A 98 -6.40 -1.25 -3.30
C VAL A 98 -4.91 -0.95 -3.11
N PHE A 99 -4.47 -0.95 -1.86
CA PHE A 99 -3.04 -0.97 -1.53
C PHE A 99 -2.73 -2.10 -0.56
N VAL A 100 -1.48 -2.55 -0.57
CA VAL A 100 -0.90 -3.46 0.42
C VAL A 100 0.19 -2.74 1.21
N TYR A 101 0.50 -3.25 2.40
CA TYR A 101 1.59 -2.77 3.22
C TYR A 101 2.28 -3.93 3.95
N ASP A 102 3.60 -3.82 4.05
CA ASP A 102 4.47 -4.57 4.96
C ASP A 102 5.45 -3.56 5.55
N CYS A 103 5.02 -2.89 6.62
CA CYS A 103 5.62 -1.66 7.09
C CYS A 103 5.88 -1.72 8.59
N PRO A 104 7.12 -1.51 9.06
CA PRO A 104 7.35 -1.28 10.48
C PRO A 104 6.82 0.09 10.90
N ASP A 105 6.39 0.24 12.15
CA ASP A 105 6.26 1.56 12.78
C ASP A 105 7.60 2.04 13.38
N ASP A 106 7.58 3.20 14.03
CA ASP A 106 8.77 3.81 14.64
C ASP A 106 9.32 3.00 15.83
N ASP A 107 8.50 2.14 16.44
CA ASP A 107 8.89 1.23 17.52
C ASP A 107 9.40 -0.13 16.97
N GLY A 108 9.40 -0.31 15.65
CA GLY A 108 9.82 -1.53 14.97
C GLY A 108 8.77 -2.63 14.94
N VAL A 109 7.52 -2.33 15.29
CA VAL A 109 6.39 -3.25 15.18
C VAL A 109 6.01 -3.38 13.71
N ARG A 110 6.03 -4.60 13.17
CA ARG A 110 5.74 -4.88 11.76
C ARG A 110 4.24 -5.00 11.54
N HIS A 111 3.69 -4.15 10.67
CA HIS A 111 2.29 -4.15 10.24
C HIS A 111 2.18 -4.73 8.82
N VAL A 112 1.27 -5.69 8.63
CA VAL A 112 1.03 -6.32 7.32
C VAL A 112 -0.46 -6.38 7.03
N GLY A 113 -0.87 -5.94 5.84
CA GLY A 113 -2.26 -6.03 5.42
C GLY A 113 -2.54 -5.43 4.05
N ALA A 114 -3.82 -5.44 3.67
CA ALA A 114 -4.34 -4.84 2.45
C ALA A 114 -5.58 -4.02 2.77
N VAL A 115 -5.79 -2.90 2.07
CA VAL A 115 -6.99 -2.07 2.21
C VAL A 115 -7.58 -1.78 0.84
N CYS A 116 -8.81 -2.23 0.65
CA CYS A 116 -9.65 -1.89 -0.49
C CYS A 116 -10.48 -0.64 -0.18
N ASN A 117 -10.71 0.19 -1.21
CA ASN A 117 -11.49 1.43 -1.14
C ASN A 117 -11.10 2.34 0.04
N PRO A 118 -9.80 2.63 0.25
CA PRO A 118 -9.36 3.35 1.43
C PRO A 118 -9.84 4.80 1.44
N VAL A 119 -10.26 5.25 2.61
CA VAL A 119 -10.61 6.64 2.91
C VAL A 119 -9.83 7.06 4.15
N LEU A 120 -8.95 8.06 3.98
CA LEU A 120 -8.20 8.64 5.09
C LEU A 120 -9.15 9.48 5.97
N GLU A 121 -9.16 9.22 7.27
CA GLU A 121 -9.93 9.99 8.25
C GLU A 121 -9.35 11.40 8.38
N GLU A 122 -10.21 12.43 8.30
CA GLU A 122 -9.78 13.80 8.51
C GLU A 122 -9.59 14.07 10.01
N LEU A 123 -8.34 14.30 10.42
CA LEU A 123 -8.03 14.67 11.79
C LEU A 123 -8.40 16.12 12.07
N PRO A 124 -8.93 16.44 13.27
CA PRO A 124 -9.14 17.81 13.69
C PRO A 124 -7.81 18.57 13.77
N PRO A 125 -7.79 19.90 13.54
CA PRO A 125 -6.54 20.68 13.47
C PRO A 125 -5.62 20.51 14.68
N GLU A 126 -6.19 20.42 15.89
CA GLU A 126 -5.46 20.25 17.15
C GLU A 126 -4.78 18.88 17.32
N ALA A 127 -5.23 17.86 16.59
CA ALA A 127 -4.64 16.53 16.58
C ALA A 127 -3.68 16.31 15.41
N ARG A 128 -3.48 17.34 14.56
CA ARG A 128 -2.66 17.25 13.35
C ARG A 128 -1.23 17.66 13.62
N HIS A 129 -0.51 16.83 14.35
CA HIS A 129 0.92 17.00 14.57
C HIS A 129 1.69 16.58 13.31
N LEU A 130 2.55 17.45 12.80
CA LEU A 130 3.27 17.19 11.56
C LEU A 130 4.66 16.61 11.86
N ASP A 131 4.97 15.50 11.20
CA ASP A 131 6.29 14.91 11.11
C ASP A 131 6.94 15.24 9.75
N ASP A 132 8.12 15.86 9.81
CA ASP A 132 8.95 16.25 8.67
C ASP A 132 10.06 15.20 8.41
N ALA A 133 9.65 13.98 8.08
CA ALA A 133 10.58 12.91 7.68
C ALA A 133 10.79 12.86 6.15
N ASN A 134 11.85 12.17 5.74
CA ASN A 134 12.10 11.87 4.33
C ASN A 134 11.07 10.86 3.81
N GLU A 135 10.56 11.11 2.62
CA GLU A 135 9.64 10.24 1.91
C GLU A 135 10.22 9.88 0.55
N GLY A 136 10.08 8.60 0.17
CA GLY A 136 10.41 8.08 -1.15
C GLY A 136 9.19 7.38 -1.75
N CYS A 137 9.29 6.95 -3.00
CA CYS A 137 8.20 6.28 -3.70
C CYS A 137 8.77 5.32 -4.74
N LEU A 138 8.21 4.11 -4.84
CA LEU A 138 8.63 3.17 -5.87
C LEU A 138 8.39 3.71 -7.30
N SER A 139 7.37 4.57 -7.47
CA SER A 139 7.05 5.24 -8.73
C SER A 139 7.87 6.51 -9.00
N VAL A 140 8.69 6.97 -8.05
CA VAL A 140 9.70 8.02 -8.27
C VAL A 140 11.05 7.47 -7.79
N PRO A 141 11.58 6.45 -8.50
CA PRO A 141 12.68 5.64 -8.02
C PRO A 141 13.88 6.50 -7.63
N THR A 142 14.58 6.07 -6.58
CA THR A 142 15.83 6.66 -6.06
C THR A 142 15.73 8.05 -5.42
N ALA A 143 14.62 8.77 -5.63
CA ALA A 143 14.43 10.10 -5.11
C ALA A 143 13.80 10.09 -3.71
N TYR A 144 14.36 10.90 -2.82
CA TYR A 144 13.80 11.18 -1.51
C TYR A 144 13.70 12.68 -1.27
N ALA A 145 12.67 13.11 -0.55
CA ALA A 145 12.55 14.49 -0.08
C ALA A 145 11.83 14.56 1.27
N SER A 146 12.15 15.59 2.07
CA SER A 146 11.43 15.90 3.30
C SER A 146 10.00 16.31 2.96
N LEU A 147 9.02 15.71 3.63
CA LEU A 147 7.61 16.03 3.43
C LEU A 147 6.85 15.96 4.76
N ALA A 148 6.24 17.08 5.16
CA ALA A 148 5.36 17.14 6.32
C ALA A 148 4.12 16.25 6.11
N ARG A 149 3.88 15.32 7.04
CA ARG A 149 2.62 14.58 7.14
C ARG A 149 2.15 14.51 8.59
N PRO A 150 0.83 14.42 8.84
CA PRO A 150 0.32 13.96 10.13
C PRO A 150 1.08 12.72 10.62
N ASP A 151 1.56 12.76 11.87
CA ASP A 151 2.27 11.66 12.55
C ASP A 151 1.34 10.52 12.99
N PHE A 152 0.03 10.74 12.90
CA PHE A 152 -1.01 9.75 13.13
C PHE A 152 -1.92 9.69 11.90
N ALA A 153 -2.34 8.49 11.55
CA ALA A 153 -3.27 8.29 10.45
C ALA A 153 -4.24 7.16 10.77
N VAL A 154 -5.44 7.32 10.23
CA VAL A 154 -6.50 6.33 10.29
C VAL A 154 -7.08 6.17 8.90
N VAL A 155 -7.14 4.95 8.41
CA VAL A 155 -7.73 4.61 7.12
C VAL A 155 -8.92 3.69 7.35
N HIS A 156 -10.06 4.08 6.81
CA HIS A 156 -11.25 3.23 6.69
C HIS A 156 -11.25 2.55 5.33
N GLY A 157 -11.78 1.34 5.23
CA GLY A 157 -11.88 0.66 3.94
C GLY A 157 -12.58 -0.69 4.08
N GLN A 158 -12.23 -1.60 3.18
CA GLN A 158 -12.61 -3.01 3.27
C GLN A 158 -11.38 -3.91 3.17
N ASP A 159 -11.46 -5.11 3.72
CA ASP A 159 -10.46 -6.16 3.52
C ASP A 159 -10.62 -6.85 2.13
N ALA A 160 -9.87 -7.93 1.92
CA ALA A 160 -9.89 -8.71 0.68
C ALA A 160 -11.23 -9.42 0.41
N GLU A 161 -12.08 -9.58 1.44
CA GLU A 161 -13.39 -10.23 1.36
C GLU A 161 -14.54 -9.19 1.32
N GLY A 162 -14.21 -7.91 1.38
CA GLY A 162 -15.20 -6.82 1.35
C GLY A 162 -15.77 -6.47 2.72
N LYS A 163 -15.25 -7.03 3.81
CA LYS A 163 -15.67 -6.67 5.17
C LYS A 163 -15.10 -5.30 5.53
N PRO A 164 -15.89 -4.39 6.13
CA PRO A 164 -15.38 -3.10 6.60
C PRO A 164 -14.25 -3.27 7.62
N ILE A 165 -13.19 -2.49 7.45
CA ILE A 165 -12.03 -2.45 8.36
C ILE A 165 -11.60 -1.02 8.65
N LYS A 166 -10.90 -0.85 9.76
CA LYS A 166 -10.22 0.38 10.14
C LYS A 166 -8.77 0.07 10.52
N VAL A 167 -7.82 0.75 9.89
CA VAL A 167 -6.38 0.62 10.16
C VAL A 167 -5.91 1.94 10.78
N ARG A 168 -5.05 1.88 11.80
CA ARG A 168 -4.37 3.05 12.35
C ARG A 168 -2.87 2.82 12.40
N GLY A 169 -2.13 3.91 12.25
CA GLY A 169 -0.69 3.91 12.44
C GLY A 169 -0.22 5.22 13.04
N THR A 170 0.99 5.18 13.58
CA THR A 170 1.78 6.35 13.99
C THR A 170 3.08 6.38 13.20
N GLY A 171 3.76 7.52 13.19
CA GLY A 171 5.11 7.69 12.64
C GLY A 171 5.24 7.21 11.20
N TYR A 172 6.25 6.37 10.94
CA TYR A 172 6.51 5.82 9.62
C TYR A 172 5.33 5.02 9.02
N PHE A 173 4.61 4.26 9.84
CA PHE A 173 3.43 3.53 9.35
C PHE A 173 2.27 4.48 9.04
N ALA A 174 2.05 5.53 9.83
CA ALA A 174 1.07 6.57 9.50
C ALA A 174 1.37 7.24 8.15
N ARG A 175 2.65 7.53 7.87
CA ARG A 175 3.11 8.07 6.58
C ARG A 175 2.83 7.10 5.43
N CYS A 176 3.11 5.81 5.62
CA CYS A 176 2.80 4.77 4.63
C CYS A 176 1.31 4.75 4.28
N LEU A 177 0.42 4.70 5.27
CA LEU A 177 -1.03 4.69 5.06
C LEU A 177 -1.52 5.90 4.23
N GLN A 178 -0.99 7.09 4.54
CA GLN A 178 -1.32 8.31 3.82
C GLN A 178 -0.76 8.31 2.39
N HIS A 179 0.46 7.82 2.20
CA HIS A 179 1.13 7.73 0.91
C HIS A 179 0.38 6.81 -0.05
N GLU A 180 0.08 5.59 0.40
CA GLU A 180 -0.62 4.61 -0.44
C GLU A 180 -2.06 5.04 -0.74
N THR A 181 -2.73 5.71 0.21
CA THR A 181 -4.04 6.31 -0.05
C THR A 181 -3.93 7.42 -1.12
N ASP A 182 -2.96 8.34 -1.00
CA ASP A 182 -2.73 9.41 -1.99
C ASP A 182 -2.57 8.84 -3.41
N HIS A 183 -1.81 7.75 -3.57
CA HIS A 183 -1.62 7.08 -4.85
C HIS A 183 -2.96 6.71 -5.50
N LEU A 184 -3.88 6.12 -4.74
CA LEU A 184 -5.17 5.67 -5.26
C LEU A 184 -6.11 6.83 -5.64
N TYR A 185 -5.85 8.03 -5.12
CA TYR A 185 -6.50 9.28 -5.53
C TYR A 185 -5.69 10.05 -6.59
N GLY A 186 -4.69 9.42 -7.20
CA GLY A 186 -3.91 9.98 -8.32
C GLY A 186 -2.94 11.07 -7.90
N ARG A 187 -2.37 10.99 -6.69
CA ARG A 187 -1.41 11.96 -6.15
C ARG A 187 -0.12 11.26 -5.76
N LEU A 188 1.01 11.84 -6.14
CA LEU A 188 2.33 11.41 -5.69
C LEU A 188 2.85 12.34 -4.60
N TYR A 189 3.78 11.85 -3.77
CA TYR A 189 4.40 12.70 -2.73
C TYR A 189 5.05 13.97 -3.32
N ILE A 190 5.61 13.87 -4.53
CA ILE A 190 6.25 14.99 -5.23
C ILE A 190 5.27 16.12 -5.61
N ASP A 191 3.97 15.85 -5.64
CA ASP A 191 2.94 16.85 -5.93
C ASP A 191 2.60 17.70 -4.70
N ARG A 192 3.02 17.25 -3.51
CA ARG A 192 2.92 18.00 -2.24
C ARG A 192 4.17 18.85 -1.97
N LEU A 193 5.25 18.62 -2.70
CA LEU A 193 6.53 19.33 -2.53
C LEU A 193 6.48 20.76 -3.09
N SER A 194 7.42 21.59 -2.63
CA SER A 194 7.69 22.86 -3.29
C SER A 194 8.15 22.64 -4.73
N LYS A 195 7.99 23.64 -5.61
CA LYS A 195 8.47 23.53 -7.01
C LYS A 195 9.96 23.21 -7.11
N ARG A 196 10.76 23.68 -6.15
CA ARG A 196 12.19 23.43 -6.08
C ARG A 196 12.44 21.96 -5.72
N ASP A 197 11.86 21.49 -4.63
CA ASP A 197 12.12 20.14 -4.12
C ASP A 197 11.57 19.08 -5.08
N ARG A 198 10.43 19.34 -5.74
CA ARG A 198 9.90 18.51 -6.83
C ARG A 198 10.90 18.39 -7.98
N LYS A 199 11.52 19.50 -8.39
CA LYS A 199 12.54 19.50 -9.45
C LYS A 199 13.78 18.71 -9.01
N ASP A 200 14.20 18.88 -7.76
CA ASP A 200 15.36 18.17 -7.21
C ASP A 200 15.10 16.66 -7.09
N ALA A 201 13.88 16.23 -6.72
CA ALA A 201 13.49 14.82 -6.69
C ALA A 201 13.49 14.18 -8.09
N LEU A 202 12.92 14.86 -9.10
CA LEU A 202 12.94 14.36 -10.47
C LEU A 202 14.34 14.28 -11.06
N ARG A 203 15.24 15.22 -10.72
CA ARG A 203 16.66 15.13 -11.10
C ARG A 203 17.33 13.91 -10.46
N GLN A 204 17.10 13.64 -9.18
CA GLN A 204 17.63 12.44 -8.52
C GLN A 204 17.20 11.16 -9.24
N MET A 205 15.92 11.07 -9.63
CA MET A 205 15.40 9.94 -10.39
C MET A 205 16.08 9.78 -11.76
N GLU A 206 16.36 10.88 -12.47
CA GLU A 206 17.03 10.86 -13.78
C GLU A 206 18.50 10.42 -13.68
N GLU A 207 19.19 10.81 -12.60
CA GLU A 207 20.62 10.58 -12.39
C GLU A 207 20.96 9.17 -11.89
N ASN A 208 19.97 8.40 -11.43
CA ASN A 208 20.18 7.08 -10.81
C ASN A 208 19.37 5.98 -11.48
N THR A 209 19.82 4.73 -11.31
CA THR A 209 19.15 3.55 -11.88
C THR A 209 18.26 2.86 -10.84
N PRO A 210 16.98 2.57 -11.16
CA PRO A 210 16.12 1.76 -10.29
C PRO A 210 16.71 0.37 -10.02
N ARG A 211 16.42 -0.18 -8.83
CA ARG A 211 16.89 -1.52 -8.41
C ARG A 211 15.97 -2.65 -8.87
N TYR A 212 14.80 -2.29 -9.37
CA TYR A 212 13.70 -3.16 -9.79
C TYR A 212 13.25 -2.77 -11.20
N GLU A 213 12.50 -3.66 -11.84
CA GLU A 213 11.96 -3.42 -13.17
C GLU A 213 10.90 -2.31 -13.14
N THR A 214 10.96 -1.39 -14.11
CA THR A 214 10.03 -0.27 -14.25
C THR A 214 9.36 -0.29 -15.61
N VAL A 215 8.09 0.14 -15.67
CA VAL A 215 7.38 0.39 -16.93
C VAL A 215 7.84 1.73 -17.50
N PRO A 216 8.43 1.78 -18.71
CA PRO A 216 8.79 3.03 -19.36
C PRO A 216 7.54 3.89 -19.62
N ASN A 217 7.70 5.22 -19.55
CA ASN A 217 6.69 6.11 -20.13
C ASN A 217 6.85 6.12 -21.66
N ASP A 218 5.73 6.10 -22.38
CA ASP A 218 5.69 6.29 -23.84
C ASP A 218 6.06 7.73 -24.26
#